data_AF-A0A1E1WBI0-F1
#
_entry.id   AF-A0A1E1WBI0-F1
#
_cell.length_a   1.000
_cell.length_b   1.000
_cell.length_c   1.000
_cell.angle_alpha   90.00
_cell.angle_beta   90.00
_cell.angle_gamma   90.00
#
_symmetry.space_group_name_H-M   'P 1'
#
loop_
_entity.id
_entity.type
_entity.pdbx_description
1 polymer ?
#
loop_
_entity_poly.entity_id
_entity_poly.type
_entity_poly.pdbx_seq_one_letter_code
_entity_poly.pdbx_strand_id
1 'polypeptide(L)'
;MLTRALTSRALLLRTLKNSADNVKQAKRNAGHGVWTYRMPPPMPSKSSIYLAEGLGAFAWWWVFYHIFTEPEHIYGEWPYVDPCTWTDQELGIPPDSKGPLKSTNM
;
A
#
# COMPACT_ATOMS: atom_id res chain seq x y z
N MET A 1 24.60 10.34 56.79
CA MET A 1 25.73 10.10 55.87
C MET A 1 25.44 9.09 54.75
N LEU A 2 24.47 8.18 54.91
CA LEU A 2 24.10 7.18 53.90
C LEU A 2 23.42 7.73 52.62
N THR A 3 22.61 8.78 52.74
CA THR A 3 21.86 9.35 51.61
C THR A 3 22.75 9.98 50.53
N ARG A 4 23.87 10.60 50.94
CA ARG A 4 24.86 11.19 50.02
C ARG A 4 25.67 10.13 49.25
N ALA A 5 25.93 8.99 49.89
CA ALA A 5 26.64 7.89 49.25
C ALA A 5 25.76 7.15 48.22
N LEU A 6 24.45 7.05 48.49
CA LEU A 6 23.50 6.43 47.56
C LEU A 6 23.25 7.29 46.33
N THR A 7 23.13 8.61 46.48
CA THR A 7 22.95 9.52 45.33
C THR A 7 24.21 9.62 44.47
N SER A 8 25.41 9.64 45.08
CA SER A 8 26.67 9.63 44.31
C SER A 8 26.85 8.32 43.55
N ARG A 9 26.48 7.17 44.16
CA ARG A 9 26.51 5.87 43.51
C ARG A 9 25.50 5.76 42.37
N ALA A 10 24.29 6.31 42.53
CA ALA A 10 23.29 6.35 41.46
C ALA A 10 23.73 7.24 40.29
N LEU A 11 24.34 8.40 40.57
CA LEU A 11 24.93 9.27 39.55
C LEU A 11 26.09 8.57 38.83
N LEU A 12 26.99 7.92 39.56
CA LEU A 12 28.12 7.18 38.99
C LEU A 12 27.64 6.01 38.10
N LEU A 13 26.66 5.24 38.55
CA LEU A 13 26.05 4.17 37.73
C LEU A 13 25.39 4.73 36.46
N ARG A 14 24.75 5.90 36.54
CA ARG A 14 24.16 6.58 35.37
C ARG A 14 25.22 7.07 34.40
N THR A 15 26.31 7.64 34.89
CA THR A 15 27.44 8.10 34.06
C THR A 15 28.17 6.92 33.42
N LEU A 16 28.37 5.82 34.15
CA LEU A 16 28.96 4.59 33.60
C LEU A 16 28.06 3.95 32.55
N LYS A 17 26.74 3.94 32.75
CA LYS A 17 25.78 3.47 31.74
C LYS A 17 25.85 4.31 30.46
N ASN A 18 25.80 5.63 30.59
CA ASN A 18 25.92 6.53 29.44
C ASN A 18 27.28 6.37 28.73
N SER A 19 28.37 6.16 29.49
CA SER A 19 29.70 5.93 28.92
C SER A 19 29.78 4.57 28.20
N ALA A 20 29.17 3.51 28.74
CA ALA A 20 29.08 2.21 28.10
C ALA A 20 28.24 2.26 26.80
N ASP A 21 27.18 3.08 26.76
CA ASP A 21 26.42 3.32 25.53
C ASP A 21 27.23 4.12 24.48
N ASN A 22 28.16 4.99 24.90
CA ASN A 22 29.10 5.67 23.99
C ASN A 22 30.28 4.78 23.55
N VAL A 23 30.70 3.80 24.37
CA VAL A 23 31.72 2.79 24.03
C VAL A 23 31.20 1.72 23.06
N LYS A 24 29.87 1.62 22.87
CA LYS A 24 29.29 0.99 21.68
C LYS A 24 29.60 1.89 20.47
N GLN A 25 30.87 1.84 20.05
CA GLN A 25 31.44 2.09 18.75
C GLN A 25 30.61 3.01 17.87
N ALA A 26 31.17 4.15 17.43
CA ALA A 26 30.65 4.86 16.27
C ALA A 26 30.44 3.84 15.14
N LYS A 27 29.19 3.40 14.98
CA LYS A 27 28.81 2.43 13.98
C LYS A 27 28.93 3.22 12.69
N ARG A 28 30.06 3.07 12.00
CA ARG A 28 30.21 3.59 10.65
C ARG A 28 29.11 2.93 9.84
N ASN A 29 27.98 3.61 9.72
CA ASN A 29 26.98 3.34 8.70
C ASN A 29 27.61 3.79 7.38
N ALA A 30 28.66 3.09 6.95
CA ALA A 30 29.14 3.20 5.57
C ALA A 30 27.94 2.71 4.74
N GLY A 31 27.21 3.68 4.19
CA GLY A 31 25.81 3.56 3.76
C GLY A 31 25.55 2.71 2.52
N HIS A 32 26.40 1.73 2.24
CA HIS A 32 26.15 0.76 1.19
C HIS A 32 26.19 -0.63 1.80
N GLY A 33 25.10 -1.39 1.61
CA GLY A 33 25.02 -2.78 2.02
C GLY A 33 26.19 -3.62 1.49
N VAL A 34 26.36 -4.82 2.04
CA VAL A 34 27.40 -5.75 1.60
C VAL A 34 27.19 -6.08 0.11
N TRP A 35 28.18 -5.75 -0.71
CA TRP A 35 28.18 -6.06 -2.14
C TRP A 35 28.57 -7.54 -2.34
N THR A 36 27.83 -8.21 -3.21
CA THR A 36 28.11 -9.60 -3.61
C THR A 36 28.18 -9.67 -5.14
N TYR A 37 29.04 -10.53 -5.68
CA TYR A 37 29.17 -10.75 -7.12
C TYR A 37 28.89 -12.21 -7.42
N ARG A 38 27.97 -12.49 -8.36
CA ARG A 38 27.52 -13.83 -8.77
C ARG A 38 27.04 -14.74 -7.62
N MET A 39 26.64 -14.13 -6.51
CA MET A 39 26.07 -14.80 -5.34
C MET A 39 24.88 -13.98 -4.84
N PRO A 40 23.88 -14.60 -4.17
CA PRO A 40 22.79 -13.85 -3.59
C PRO A 40 23.30 -12.85 -2.55
N PRO A 41 22.70 -11.66 -2.46
CA PRO A 41 23.04 -10.71 -1.42
C PRO A 41 22.74 -11.30 -0.04
N PRO A 42 23.45 -10.84 1.01
CA PRO A 42 23.13 -11.27 2.36
C PRO A 42 21.71 -10.87 2.71
N MET A 43 21.07 -11.69 3.54
CA MET A 43 19.67 -11.46 3.91
C MET A 43 19.50 -10.07 4.53
N PRO A 44 18.44 -9.34 4.15
CA PRO A 44 18.14 -8.04 4.72
C PRO A 44 17.88 -8.17 6.23
N SER A 45 17.88 -7.02 6.92
CA SER A 45 17.58 -7.00 8.35
C SER A 45 16.22 -7.65 8.62
N LYS A 46 16.09 -8.40 9.73
CA LYS A 46 14.82 -9.06 10.10
C LYS A 46 13.66 -8.06 10.17
N SER A 47 13.93 -6.84 10.62
CA SER A 47 12.94 -5.75 10.63
C SER A 47 12.49 -5.35 9.22
N SER A 48 13.38 -5.33 8.25
CA SER A 48 13.01 -5.05 6.84
C SER A 48 12.15 -6.16 6.26
N ILE A 49 12.44 -7.42 6.60
CA ILE A 49 11.64 -8.58 6.17
C ILE A 49 10.23 -8.50 6.75
N TYR A 50 10.11 -8.33 8.06
CA TYR A 50 8.79 -8.23 8.71
C TYR A 50 8.00 -7.00 8.27
N LEU A 51 8.68 -5.88 7.99
CA LEU A 51 8.02 -4.70 7.44
C LEU A 51 7.51 -4.96 6.02
N ALA A 52 8.31 -5.61 5.17
CA ALA A 52 7.89 -5.98 3.82
C ALA A 52 6.70 -6.95 3.83
N GLU A 53 6.74 -7.97 4.69
CA GLU A 53 5.63 -8.92 4.87
C GLU A 53 4.38 -8.23 5.43
N GLY A 54 4.53 -7.34 6.43
CA GLY A 54 3.42 -6.61 7.02
C GLY A 54 2.74 -5.65 6.03
N LEU A 55 3.52 -4.93 5.22
CA LEU A 55 3.00 -4.07 4.16
C LEU A 55 2.32 -4.89 3.06
N GLY A 56 2.90 -6.03 2.67
CA GLY A 56 2.29 -6.95 1.71
C GLY A 56 0.96 -7.51 2.20
N ALA A 57 0.89 -7.94 3.47
CA ALA A 57 -0.32 -8.41 4.11
C ALA A 57 -1.39 -7.30 4.20
N PHE A 58 -0.97 -6.07 4.54
CA PHE A 58 -1.88 -4.92 4.59
C PHE A 58 -2.47 -4.58 3.22
N ALA A 59 -1.64 -4.61 2.16
CA ALA A 59 -2.11 -4.35 0.80
C ALA A 59 -3.17 -5.37 0.37
N TRP A 60 -2.93 -6.67 0.61
CA TRP A 60 -3.91 -7.70 0.28
C TRP A 60 -5.16 -7.67 1.15
N TRP A 61 -5.00 -7.41 2.45
CA TRP A 61 -6.13 -7.19 3.34
C TRP A 61 -7.01 -6.04 2.83
N TRP A 62 -6.41 -4.91 2.42
CA TRP A 62 -7.14 -3.76 1.88
C TRP A 62 -7.93 -4.11 0.62
N VAL A 63 -7.31 -4.86 -0.30
CA VAL A 63 -7.97 -5.35 -1.52
C VAL A 63 -9.16 -6.23 -1.17
N PHE A 64 -8.96 -7.26 -0.34
CA PHE A 64 -10.07 -8.15 0.03
C PHE A 64 -11.17 -7.44 0.79
N TYR A 65 -10.82 -6.51 1.68
CA TYR A 65 -11.79 -5.70 2.40
C TYR A 65 -12.68 -4.92 1.43
N HIS A 66 -12.11 -4.23 0.43
CA HIS A 66 -12.89 -3.46 -0.54
C HIS A 66 -13.69 -4.34 -1.51
N ILE A 67 -13.23 -5.54 -1.80
CA ILE A 67 -14.03 -6.52 -2.56
C ILE A 67 -15.30 -6.89 -1.78
N PHE A 68 -15.23 -7.03 -0.46
CA PHE A 68 -16.38 -7.39 0.36
C PHE A 68 -17.30 -6.20 0.67
N THR A 69 -16.75 -5.01 0.90
CA THR A 69 -17.56 -3.83 1.24
C THR A 69 -18.12 -3.10 0.03
N GLU A 70 -17.36 -3.07 -1.08
CA GLU A 70 -17.67 -2.28 -2.28
C GLU A 70 -17.38 -3.10 -3.56
N PRO A 71 -18.09 -4.23 -3.77
CA PRO A 71 -17.87 -5.12 -4.93
C PRO A 71 -18.21 -4.48 -6.28
N GLU A 72 -18.90 -3.34 -6.26
CA GLU A 72 -19.39 -2.59 -7.41
C GLU A 72 -18.26 -2.15 -8.35
N HIS A 73 -17.07 -1.87 -7.80
CA HIS A 73 -15.88 -1.54 -8.59
C HIS A 73 -15.37 -2.69 -9.46
N ILE A 74 -15.77 -3.94 -9.16
CA ILE A 74 -15.38 -5.13 -9.93
C ILE A 74 -16.48 -5.52 -10.90
N TYR A 75 -17.73 -5.59 -10.43
CA TYR A 75 -18.84 -6.07 -11.25
C TYR A 75 -19.50 -4.98 -12.11
N GLY A 76 -19.21 -3.71 -11.83
CA GLY A 76 -19.86 -2.55 -12.42
C GLY A 76 -21.02 -2.07 -11.54
N GLU A 77 -21.12 -0.75 -11.39
CA GLU A 77 -22.19 -0.09 -10.62
C GLU A 77 -23.54 -0.12 -11.36
N TRP A 78 -23.50 -0.11 -12.69
CA TRP A 78 -24.68 0.07 -13.53
C TRP A 78 -25.10 -1.23 -14.20
N PRO A 79 -26.39 -1.56 -14.21
CA PRO A 79 -26.89 -2.70 -14.94
C PRO A 79 -26.64 -2.50 -16.44
N TYR A 80 -26.18 -3.57 -17.10
CA TYR A 80 -26.02 -3.54 -18.54
C TYR A 80 -27.39 -3.52 -19.23
N VAL A 81 -27.63 -2.49 -20.05
CA VAL A 81 -28.85 -2.38 -20.85
C VAL A 81 -28.59 -3.00 -22.22
N ASP A 82 -29.34 -4.05 -22.55
CA ASP A 82 -29.24 -4.69 -23.86
C ASP A 82 -29.81 -3.77 -24.95
N PRO A 83 -29.00 -3.32 -25.92
CA PRO A 83 -29.46 -2.41 -26.97
C PRO A 83 -30.58 -3.00 -27.84
N CYS A 84 -30.72 -4.34 -27.90
CA CYS A 84 -31.79 -4.98 -28.65
C CYS A 84 -33.17 -4.89 -27.99
N THR A 85 -33.23 -4.49 -26.71
CA THR A 85 -34.50 -4.29 -25.99
C THR A 85 -35.16 -2.95 -26.27
N TRP A 86 -34.42 -2.00 -26.85
CA TRP A 86 -34.97 -0.69 -27.18
C TRP A 86 -35.89 -0.77 -28.40
N THR A 87 -37.00 -0.04 -28.35
CA THR A 87 -37.97 -0.06 -29.43
C THR A 87 -37.59 0.89 -30.56
N ASP A 88 -37.90 0.53 -31.81
CA ASP A 88 -37.64 1.39 -32.98
C ASP A 88 -38.22 2.81 -32.83
N GLN A 89 -39.29 2.96 -32.06
CA GLN A 89 -39.90 4.24 -31.74
C GLN A 89 -39.00 5.12 -30.86
N GLU A 90 -38.33 4.55 -29.86
CA GLU A 90 -37.38 5.26 -28.99
C GLU A 90 -36.08 5.63 -29.73
N LEU A 91 -35.65 4.77 -30.66
CA LEU A 91 -34.51 5.05 -31.54
C LEU A 91 -34.84 6.01 -32.68
N GLY A 92 -36.12 6.33 -32.89
CA GLY A 92 -36.57 7.16 -34.01
C GLY A 92 -36.38 6.51 -35.37
N ILE A 93 -36.33 5.18 -35.43
CA ILE A 93 -36.21 4.41 -36.67
C ILE A 93 -37.62 4.26 -37.27
N PRO A 94 -37.92 4.86 -38.43
CA PRO A 94 -39.22 4.71 -39.05
C PRO A 94 -39.38 3.30 -39.64
N PRO A 95 -40.60 2.73 -39.64
CA PRO A 95 -40.86 1.50 -40.35
C PRO A 95 -40.73 1.71 -41.86
N ASP A 96 -40.19 0.71 -42.57
CA ASP A 96 -39.94 0.76 -44.03
C ASP A 96 -41.18 1.12 -44.86
N SER A 97 -42.38 0.84 -44.35
CA SER A 97 -43.66 1.20 -44.98
C SER A 97 -43.88 2.71 -45.14
N LYS A 98 -43.20 3.55 -44.34
CA LYS A 98 -43.29 5.02 -44.42
C LYS A 98 -42.26 5.64 -45.37
N GLY A 99 -41.38 4.83 -45.96
CA GLY A 99 -40.33 5.29 -46.86
C GLY A 99 -39.15 5.97 -46.15
N PRO A 100 -38.07 6.30 -46.88
CA PRO A 100 -36.84 6.83 -46.29
C PRO A 100 -37.07 8.18 -45.60
N LEU A 101 -36.32 8.41 -44.52
CA LEU A 101 -36.28 9.72 -43.84
C LEU A 101 -35.98 10.81 -44.86
N LYS A 102 -36.81 11.85 -44.91
CA LYS A 102 -36.54 13.00 -45.77
C LYS A 102 -35.24 13.66 -45.30
N SER A 103 -34.20 13.57 -46.12
CA SER A 103 -33.00 14.40 -45.99
C SER A 103 -33.41 15.86 -46.19
N THR A 104 -33.79 16.54 -45.11
CA THR A 104 -33.93 17.99 -45.13
C THR A 104 -32.52 18.57 -45.26
N ASN A 105 -32.26 19.19 -46.40
CA ASN A 105 -30.98 19.81 -46.74
C ASN A 105 -30.53 20.77 -45.61
N MET A 106 -29.24 20.68 -45.28
CA MET A 106 -28.52 21.73 -44.54
C MET A 106 -28.42 23.00 -45.38
#